data_AF-A0A2P4S6J3-F1
#
_entry.id   AF-A0A2P4S6J3-F1
#
_cell.length_a   1.000
_cell.length_b   1.000
_cell.length_c   1.000
_cell.angle_alpha   90.00
_cell.angle_beta   90.00
_cell.angle_gamma   90.00
#
_symmetry.space_group_name_H-M   'P 1'
#
loop_
_entity.id
_entity.type
_entity.pdbx_description
1 polymer ?
#
loop_
_entity_poly.entity_id
_entity_poly.type
_entity_poly.pdbx_seq_one_letter_code
_entity_poly.pdbx_strand_id
1 'polypeptide(L)'
;IESYSCKMAGDDKHMFKQFCQEGQPHVLEALSPPQTTGISPSRLSKSQSGDEEGPLSDKCSRKTLFYLIATLNESFRPDYDFSAAKSHEFSREPSLNW
;
A
#
# COMPACT_ATOMS: atom_id res chain seq x y z
N ILE A 1 6.34 -8.07 17.78
CA ILE A 1 5.77 -8.27 16.43
C ILE A 1 4.34 -8.70 16.63
N GLU A 2 3.41 -8.00 15.99
CA GLU A 2 1.99 -8.29 16.07
C GLU A 2 1.54 -8.77 14.69
N SER A 3 0.84 -9.90 14.66
CA SER A 3 0.36 -10.50 13.42
C SER A 3 -1.14 -10.35 13.33
N TYR A 4 -1.61 -9.78 12.23
CA TYR A 4 -3.03 -9.63 11.95
C TYR A 4 -3.43 -10.43 10.70
N SER A 5 -4.63 -10.99 10.73
CA SER A 5 -5.20 -11.76 9.62
C SER A 5 -6.63 -11.27 9.38
N CYS A 6 -6.85 -10.56 8.28
CA CYS A 6 -8.18 -10.15 7.87
C CYS A 6 -9.06 -11.37 7.64
N LYS A 7 -10.13 -11.48 8.43
CA LYS A 7 -11.14 -12.53 8.25
C LYS A 7 -12.19 -11.97 7.31
N MET A 8 -12.64 -12.71 6.29
CA MET A 8 -13.75 -12.26 5.43
C MET A 8 -15.11 -12.43 6.11
N ALA A 9 -15.21 -12.05 7.39
CA ALA A 9 -16.37 -12.15 8.26
C ALA A 9 -16.45 -10.94 9.19
N GLY A 10 -17.59 -10.73 9.86
CA GLY A 10 -17.76 -9.65 10.84
C GLY A 10 -17.45 -8.26 10.28
N ASP A 11 -16.75 -7.46 11.08
CA ASP A 11 -16.42 -6.06 10.80
C ASP A 11 -15.50 -5.91 9.58
N ASP A 12 -14.50 -6.78 9.44
CA ASP A 12 -13.59 -6.83 8.27
C ASP A 12 -14.38 -7.01 6.96
N LYS A 13 -15.41 -7.86 6.97
CA LYS A 13 -16.29 -8.06 5.80
C LYS A 13 -17.09 -6.79 5.48
N HIS A 14 -17.57 -6.08 6.49
CA HIS A 14 -18.30 -4.83 6.29
C HIS A 14 -17.39 -3.76 5.70
N MET A 15 -16.20 -3.59 6.29
CA MET A 15 -15.20 -2.63 5.83
C MET A 15 -14.73 -2.96 4.41
N PHE A 16 -14.48 -4.23 4.08
CA PHE A 16 -14.10 -4.64 2.73
C PHE A 16 -15.18 -4.31 1.70
N LYS A 17 -16.46 -4.55 2.05
CA LYS A 17 -17.58 -4.19 1.17
C LYS A 17 -17.64 -2.70 0.89
N GLN A 18 -17.47 -1.87 1.93
CA GLN A 18 -17.44 -0.42 1.77
C GLN A 18 -16.25 0.02 0.90
N PHE A 19 -15.06 -0.51 1.18
CA PHE A 19 -13.84 -0.23 0.41
C PHE A 19 -13.98 -0.60 -1.08
N CYS A 20 -14.72 -1.66 -1.41
CA CYS A 20 -15.00 -2.07 -2.79
C CYS A 20 -15.95 -1.11 -3.55
N GLN A 21 -16.67 -0.23 -2.87
CA GLN A 21 -17.55 0.76 -3.54
C GLN A 21 -16.74 1.79 -4.32
N GLU A 22 -15.51 2.07 -3.87
CA GLU A 22 -14.60 2.99 -4.54
C GLU A 22 -13.80 2.34 -5.69
N GLY A 23 -13.83 1.01 -5.83
CA GLY A 23 -13.10 0.32 -6.90
C GLY A 23 -12.94 -1.19 -6.68
N GLN A 24 -12.62 -1.91 -7.76
CA GLN A 24 -12.48 -3.36 -7.74
C GLN A 24 -11.18 -3.82 -7.05
N PRO A 25 -11.19 -4.90 -6.24
CA PRO A 25 -10.03 -5.34 -5.45
C PRO A 25 -8.75 -5.65 -6.23
N HIS A 26 -8.89 -6.08 -7.49
CA HIS A 26 -7.79 -6.47 -8.36
C HIS A 26 -7.16 -5.29 -9.12
N VAL A 27 -7.78 -4.11 -9.06
CA VAL A 27 -7.23 -2.90 -9.70
C VAL A 27 -5.95 -2.50 -8.98
N LEU A 28 -4.95 -2.13 -9.77
CA LEU A 28 -3.68 -1.60 -9.27
C LEU A 28 -3.77 -0.08 -9.12
N GLU A 29 -3.36 0.42 -7.96
CA GLU A 29 -3.23 1.85 -7.66
C GLU A 29 -1.78 2.23 -7.47
N ALA A 30 -1.44 3.45 -7.89
CA ALA A 30 -0.12 4.02 -7.67
C ALA A 30 0.03 4.46 -6.21
N LEU A 31 1.15 4.06 -5.61
CA LEU A 31 1.62 4.43 -4.29
C LEU A 31 2.46 5.71 -4.36
N SER A 32 2.76 6.27 -3.21
CA SER A 32 3.78 7.32 -3.11
C SER A 32 5.18 6.77 -3.35
N PRO A 33 6.06 7.52 -4.03
CA PRO A 33 7.46 7.16 -4.18
C PRO A 33 8.14 6.92 -2.81
N PRO A 34 9.08 5.97 -2.70
CA PRO A 34 9.82 5.75 -1.46
C PRO A 34 10.57 7.02 -1.03
N GLN A 35 10.32 7.50 0.19
CA GLN A 35 10.98 8.72 0.72
C GLN A 35 12.44 8.52 1.12
N THR A 36 12.93 7.29 1.01
CA THR A 36 14.24 6.81 1.48
C THR A 36 15.37 7.20 0.54
N THR A 37 15.02 7.76 -0.61
CA THR A 37 15.95 8.31 -1.59
C THR A 37 16.37 9.73 -1.20
N GLY A 38 17.29 9.82 -0.23
CA GLY A 38 18.02 11.05 0.11
C GLY A 38 18.98 11.54 -0.99
N ILE A 39 18.62 11.42 -2.28
CA ILE A 39 19.43 11.88 -3.41
C ILE A 39 18.53 12.60 -4.41
N SER A 40 18.80 13.89 -4.58
CA SER A 40 18.05 14.88 -5.38
C SER A 40 17.65 14.43 -6.81
N PRO A 41 16.62 15.06 -7.41
CA PRO A 41 16.10 14.69 -8.73
C PRO A 41 16.99 15.28 -9.83
N SER A 42 18.18 14.73 -10.02
CA SER A 42 18.92 14.93 -11.27
C SER A 42 20.00 13.86 -11.40
N ARG A 43 19.71 12.72 -12.01
CA ARG A 43 20.69 11.97 -12.79
C ARG A 43 20.06 10.78 -13.52
N LEU A 44 20.06 10.87 -14.85
CA LEU A 44 20.19 9.79 -15.83
C LEU A 44 19.02 8.78 -15.88
N SER A 45 18.17 8.70 -16.92
CA SER A 45 18.55 8.55 -18.33
C SER A 45 19.90 7.85 -18.51
N LYS A 46 19.98 6.57 -18.12
CA LYS A 46 20.82 5.56 -18.78
C LYS A 46 20.47 4.16 -18.28
N SER A 47 20.11 3.33 -19.26
CA SER A 47 20.03 1.88 -19.24
C SER A 47 21.05 1.20 -18.33
N GLN A 48 20.56 0.40 -17.38
CA GLN A 48 21.31 -0.74 -16.86
C GLN A 48 20.33 -1.90 -16.72
N SER A 49 20.53 -2.91 -17.57
CA SER A 49 19.78 -4.16 -17.59
C SER A 49 20.03 -4.95 -16.30
N GLY A 50 18.96 -5.43 -15.68
CA GLY A 50 19.04 -6.42 -14.60
C GLY A 50 17.80 -6.37 -13.71
N ASP A 51 16.78 -7.11 -14.13
CA ASP A 51 15.45 -7.32 -13.51
C ASP A 51 14.48 -6.13 -13.49
N GLU A 52 13.33 -6.35 -14.13
CA GLU A 52 12.28 -5.37 -14.43
C GLU A 52 11.56 -4.79 -13.21
N GLU A 53 12.13 -3.76 -12.60
CA GLU A 53 11.36 -2.76 -11.85
C GLU A 53 10.90 -1.67 -12.82
N GLY A 54 9.96 -2.04 -13.70
CA GLY A 54 9.30 -1.09 -14.59
C GLY A 54 8.46 -0.06 -13.83
N PRO A 55 7.80 0.90 -14.53
CA PRO A 55 6.91 1.92 -13.96
C PRO A 55 5.70 1.41 -13.13
N LEU A 56 5.63 0.10 -12.91
CA LEU A 56 4.64 -0.60 -12.09
C LEU A 56 5.18 -0.98 -10.70
N SER A 57 6.46 -0.69 -10.41
CA SER A 57 7.10 -0.80 -9.08
C SER A 57 6.23 -0.30 -7.94
N ASP A 58 5.87 0.97 -8.09
CA ASP A 58 5.14 1.71 -7.08
C ASP A 58 3.64 1.45 -7.16
N LYS A 59 3.19 0.27 -7.61
CA LYS A 59 1.76 -0.09 -7.63
C LYS A 59 1.46 -1.22 -6.67
N CYS A 60 0.30 -1.16 -6.04
CA CYS A 60 -0.27 -2.29 -5.30
C CYS A 60 -1.72 -2.55 -5.70
N SER A 61 -2.18 -3.77 -5.49
CA SER A 61 -3.60 -4.06 -5.64
C SER A 61 -4.40 -3.32 -4.57
N ARG A 62 -5.63 -2.91 -4.91
CA ARG A 62 -6.60 -2.38 -3.94
C ARG A 62 -6.85 -3.37 -2.79
N LYS A 63 -6.78 -4.68 -3.05
CA LYS A 63 -6.84 -5.71 -2.01
C LYS A 63 -5.68 -5.60 -1.01
N THR A 64 -4.46 -5.37 -1.49
CA THR A 64 -3.30 -5.12 -0.62
C THR A 64 -3.49 -3.85 0.18
N LEU A 65 -3.93 -2.75 -0.46
CA LEU A 65 -4.21 -1.49 0.22
C LEU A 65 -5.24 -1.67 1.35
N PHE A 66 -6.31 -2.41 1.09
CA PHE A 66 -7.29 -2.76 2.12
C PHE A 66 -6.66 -3.47 3.33
N TYR A 67 -5.76 -4.43 3.10
CA TYR A 67 -5.09 -5.14 4.20
C TYR A 67 -4.20 -4.22 5.03
N LEU A 68 -3.53 -3.26 4.41
CA LEU A 68 -2.74 -2.26 5.14
C LEU A 68 -3.65 -1.37 6.00
N ILE A 69 -4.74 -0.86 5.43
CA ILE A 69 -5.74 -0.04 6.15
C ILE A 69 -6.36 -0.83 7.31
N ALA A 70 -6.76 -2.08 7.06
CA ALA A 70 -7.35 -2.94 8.08
C ALA A 70 -6.39 -3.21 9.24
N THR A 71 -5.11 -3.44 8.93
CA THR A 71 -4.07 -3.64 9.94
C THR A 71 -3.91 -2.38 10.79
N LEU A 72 -3.85 -1.19 10.18
CA LEU A 72 -3.76 0.08 10.92
C LEU A 72 -4.98 0.31 11.81
N ASN A 73 -6.18 0.07 11.27
CA ASN A 73 -7.42 0.17 12.03
C ASN A 73 -7.43 -0.78 13.23
N GLU A 74 -6.98 -2.03 13.08
CA GLU A 74 -6.94 -2.96 14.21
C GLU A 74 -5.90 -2.53 15.27
N SER A 75 -4.75 -2.00 14.86
CA SER A 75 -3.69 -1.60 15.77
C SER A 75 -3.99 -0.35 16.60
N PHE A 76 -4.79 0.58 16.06
CA PHE A 76 -4.94 1.93 16.65
C PHE A 76 -6.38 2.29 17.03
N ARG A 77 -7.34 1.38 16.87
CA ARG A 77 -8.70 1.61 17.35
C ARG A 77 -8.77 1.54 18.89
N PRO A 78 -9.67 2.33 19.51
CA PRO A 78 -10.67 3.20 18.89
C PRO A 78 -10.17 4.63 18.57
N ASP A 79 -8.91 4.96 18.86
CA ASP A 79 -8.42 6.33 18.84
C ASP A 79 -8.24 6.90 17.42
N TYR A 80 -7.95 6.04 16.45
CA TYR A 80 -7.74 6.44 15.05
C TYR A 80 -8.59 5.61 14.07
N ASP A 81 -9.02 6.26 12.99
CA ASP A 81 -9.73 5.65 11.87
C ASP A 81 -9.00 5.97 10.55
N PHE A 82 -8.47 4.91 9.92
CA PHE A 82 -7.76 4.94 8.66
C PHE A 82 -8.63 4.53 7.47
N SER A 83 -9.95 4.37 7.65
CA SER A 83 -10.86 3.89 6.60
C SER A 83 -10.87 4.78 5.35
N ALA A 84 -10.46 6.05 5.48
CA ALA A 84 -10.36 7.00 4.38
C ALA A 84 -8.97 7.08 3.72
N ALA A 85 -7.97 6.38 4.27
CA ALA A 85 -6.58 6.46 3.78
C ALA A 85 -6.48 6.03 2.31
N LYS A 86 -5.64 6.74 1.55
CA LYS A 86 -5.50 6.59 0.10
C LYS A 86 -4.13 6.05 -0.27
N SER A 87 -4.04 5.44 -1.45
CA SER A 87 -2.82 4.80 -1.96
C SER A 87 -1.58 5.70 -1.94
N HIS A 88 -1.73 6.99 -2.20
CA HIS A 88 -0.62 7.96 -2.15
C HIS A 88 -0.11 8.27 -0.74
N GLU A 89 -0.73 7.74 0.33
CA GLU A 89 -0.21 7.86 1.70
C GLU A 89 0.67 6.65 2.07
N PHE A 90 0.73 5.65 1.21
CA PHE A 90 1.55 4.46 1.39
C PHE A 90 2.70 4.46 0.38
N SER A 91 3.83 3.89 0.78
CA SER A 91 4.99 3.65 -0.06
C SER A 91 5.42 2.21 0.08
N ARG A 92 5.87 1.61 -1.03
CA ARG A 92 6.48 0.29 -1.01
C ARG A 92 7.97 0.47 -0.82
N GLU A 93 8.53 -0.13 0.22
CA GLU A 93 9.98 -0.09 0.39
C GLU A 93 10.69 -0.99 -0.64
N PRO A 94 11.76 -0.48 -1.29
CA PRO A 94 12.43 -1.20 -2.38
C PRO A 94 13.23 -2.42 -1.87
N SER A 95 13.56 -2.44 -0.58
CA SER A 95 14.46 -3.39 0.02
C SER A 95 14.13 -3.58 1.51
N LEU A 96 14.27 -4.81 2.02
CA LEU A 96 14.18 -5.09 3.45
C LEU A 96 15.42 -4.58 4.22
N ASN A 97 16.56 -4.53 3.53
CA ASN A 97 17.79 -3.97 4.08
C ASN A 97 17.77 -2.46 3.85
N TRP A 98 17.98 -1.70 4.91
CA TRP A 98 18.12 -0.25 4.87
C TRP A 98 19.59 0.13 4.96
#